data_AF-A0A6G3QHE4-F1
#
_entry.id   AF-A0A6G3QHE4-F1
#
_cell.length_a   1.000
_cell.length_b   1.000
_cell.length_c   1.000
_cell.angle_alpha   90.00
_cell.angle_beta   90.00
_cell.angle_gamma   90.00
#
_symmetry.space_group_name_H-M   'P 1'
#
loop_
_entity.id
_entity.type
_entity.pdbx_description
1 polymer ?
#
loop_
_entity_poly.entity_id
_entity_poly.type
_entity_poly.pdbx_seq_one_letter_code
_entity_poly.pdbx_strand_id
1 'polypeptide(L)'
;MADSTGVPLVDAAVVWSIAGAAVAAAVVLIWRGVRGMRRVIARVDTFADDWAGVPSRPGVPERPGVMVRLDRIEEHIEGVQHELRPNSGQSLRDAVDRVERTLAADTDTDTP
;
A
#
# COMPACT_ATOMS: atom_id res chain seq x y z
N MET A 1 42.89 -14.19 -30.92
CA MET A 1 42.78 -15.52 -31.53
C MET A 1 43.61 -16.43 -30.65
N ALA A 2 42.99 -17.41 -29.98
CA ALA A 2 43.74 -18.32 -29.12
C ALA A 2 44.61 -19.21 -30.02
N ASP A 3 45.90 -19.34 -29.70
CA ASP A 3 46.79 -20.25 -30.41
C ASP A 3 46.32 -21.69 -30.19
N SER A 4 46.15 -22.44 -31.29
CA SER A 4 45.76 -23.85 -31.29
C SER A 4 46.85 -24.69 -30.64
N THR A 5 46.46 -25.59 -29.72
CA THR A 5 47.41 -26.44 -28.99
C THR A 5 48.07 -27.51 -29.87
N GLY A 6 47.71 -27.59 -31.15
CA GLY A 6 48.18 -28.60 -32.09
C GLY A 6 47.55 -29.99 -31.89
N VAL A 7 46.70 -30.15 -30.87
CA VAL A 7 45.96 -31.38 -30.58
C VAL A 7 44.46 -31.10 -30.73
N PRO A 8 43.78 -31.60 -31.78
CA PRO A 8 42.41 -31.21 -32.11
C PRO A 8 41.38 -31.56 -31.02
N LEU A 9 41.65 -32.60 -30.24
CA LEU A 9 40.82 -33.01 -29.12
C LEU A 9 40.87 -32.02 -27.96
N VAL A 10 42.04 -31.40 -27.71
CA VAL A 10 42.21 -30.40 -26.65
C VAL A 10 41.50 -29.10 -27.04
N ASP A 11 41.67 -28.64 -28.28
CA ASP A 11 40.99 -27.43 -28.77
C ASP A 11 39.46 -27.59 -28.74
N ALA A 12 38.94 -28.75 -29.14
CA ALA A 12 37.50 -29.06 -29.06
C ALA A 12 36.99 -29.06 -27.61
N ALA A 13 37.75 -29.65 -26.67
CA ALA A 13 37.39 -29.66 -25.26
C ALA A 13 37.33 -28.25 -24.68
N VAL A 14 38.26 -27.37 -25.05
CA VAL A 14 38.26 -25.96 -24.62
C VAL A 14 37.02 -25.22 -25.14
N VAL A 15 36.67 -25.39 -26.43
CA VAL A 15 35.48 -24.74 -27.02
C VAL A 15 34.20 -25.20 -26.33
N TRP A 16 34.01 -26.51 -26.14
CA TRP A 16 32.83 -27.04 -25.45
C TRP A 16 32.76 -26.62 -23.98
N SER A 17 33.91 -26.50 -23.31
CA SER A 17 33.97 -26.01 -21.92
C SER A 17 33.53 -24.55 -21.82
N ILE A 18 33.98 -23.68 -22.74
CA ILE A 18 33.58 -22.27 -22.78
C ILE A 18 32.09 -22.15 -23.11
N ALA A 19 31.61 -22.89 -24.11
CA ALA A 19 30.20 -22.91 -24.47
C ALA A 19 29.32 -23.38 -23.29
N GLY A 20 29.74 -24.46 -22.62
CA GLY A 20 29.07 -24.98 -21.43
C GLY A 20 29.04 -23.96 -20.28
N ALA A 21 30.17 -23.29 -20.03
CA ALA A 21 30.25 -22.25 -19.00
C ALA A 21 29.35 -21.05 -19.30
N ALA A 22 29.28 -20.62 -20.57
CA ALA A 22 28.39 -19.53 -21.00
C ALA A 22 26.91 -19.89 -20.81
N VAL A 23 26.52 -21.10 -21.19
CA VAL A 23 25.15 -21.60 -20.99
C VAL A 23 24.82 -21.72 -19.50
N ALA A 24 25.71 -22.28 -18.70
CA ALA A 24 25.54 -22.39 -17.25
C ALA A 24 25.38 -21.00 -16.60
N ALA A 25 26.19 -20.03 -17.00
CA ALA A 25 26.08 -18.64 -16.53
C ALA A 25 24.72 -18.03 -16.89
N ALA A 26 24.26 -18.23 -18.14
CA ALA A 26 22.95 -17.75 -18.57
C ALA A 26 21.80 -18.37 -17.75
N VAL A 27 21.84 -19.68 -17.51
CA VAL A 27 20.85 -20.38 -16.67
C VAL A 27 20.84 -19.83 -15.25
N VAL A 28 22.01 -19.60 -14.65
CA VAL A 28 22.13 -19.02 -13.30
C VAL A 28 21.54 -17.62 -13.26
N LEU A 29 21.81 -16.78 -14.25
CA LEU A 29 21.26 -15.42 -14.33
C LEU A 29 19.73 -15.44 -14.46
N ILE A 30 19.19 -16.29 -15.34
CA ILE A 30 17.75 -16.47 -15.51
C ILE A 30 17.12 -16.95 -14.19
N TRP A 31 17.71 -17.97 -13.56
CA TRP A 31 17.21 -18.51 -12.30
C TRP A 31 17.19 -17.45 -11.19
N ARG A 32 18.25 -16.64 -11.07
CA ARG A 32 18.29 -15.51 -10.12
C ARG A 32 17.24 -14.47 -10.45
N GLY A 33 17.05 -14.14 -11.72
CA GLY A 33 16.01 -13.21 -12.19
C GLY A 33 14.61 -13.69 -11.82
N VAL A 34 14.27 -14.93 -12.15
CA VAL A 34 12.99 -15.56 -11.81
C VAL A 34 12.78 -15.59 -10.30
N ARG A 35 13.81 -15.95 -9.52
CA ARG A 35 13.71 -15.96 -8.06
C ARG A 35 13.50 -14.56 -7.48
N GLY A 36 14.13 -13.54 -8.05
CA GLY A 36 13.88 -12.15 -7.69
C GLY A 36 12.45 -11.72 -8.01
N MET A 37 12.01 -11.97 -9.24
CA MET A 37 10.68 -11.63 -9.74
C MET A 37 9.57 -12.24 -8.87
N ARG A 38 9.69 -13.52 -8.50
CA ARG A 38 8.71 -14.20 -7.64
C ARG A 38 8.52 -13.50 -6.28
N ARG A 39 9.57 -12.91 -5.71
CA ARG A 39 9.44 -12.15 -4.46
C ARG A 39 8.71 -10.83 -4.65
N VAL A 40 8.90 -10.18 -5.80
CA VAL A 40 8.21 -8.93 -6.13
C VAL A 40 6.73 -9.21 -6.37
N ILE A 41 6.40 -10.23 -7.15
CA ILE A 41 5.01 -10.64 -7.41
C ILE A 41 4.28 -10.92 -6.10
N ALA A 42 4.87 -11.72 -5.20
CA ALA A 42 4.24 -12.00 -3.90
C ALA A 42 3.95 -10.74 -3.06
N ARG A 43 4.80 -9.71 -3.15
CA ARG A 43 4.56 -8.42 -2.47
C ARG A 43 3.44 -7.63 -3.14
N VAL A 44 3.39 -7.65 -4.47
CA VAL A 44 2.32 -6.98 -5.23
C VAL A 44 0.98 -7.64 -4.96
N ASP A 45 0.92 -8.97 -4.86
CA ASP A 45 -0.31 -9.69 -4.52
C ASP A 45 -0.83 -9.28 -3.14
N THR A 46 0.04 -9.24 -2.12
CA THR A 46 -0.35 -8.78 -0.78
C THR A 46 -0.81 -7.32 -0.80
N PHE A 47 -0.15 -6.45 -1.56
CA PHE A 47 -0.56 -5.06 -1.71
C PHE A 47 -1.93 -4.94 -2.42
N ALA A 48 -2.16 -5.75 -3.45
CA ALA A 48 -3.42 -5.79 -4.17
C ALA A 48 -4.56 -6.27 -3.27
N ASP A 49 -4.32 -7.32 -2.46
CA ASP A 49 -5.26 -7.82 -1.47
C ASP A 49 -5.63 -6.76 -0.42
N ASP A 50 -4.66 -6.00 0.08
CA ASP A 50 -4.93 -4.91 1.03
C ASP A 50 -5.70 -3.75 0.37
N TRP A 51 -5.39 -3.45 -0.88
CA TRP A 51 -6.05 -2.37 -1.63
C TRP A 51 -7.49 -2.69 -1.99
N ALA A 52 -7.72 -3.87 -2.59
CA ALA A 52 -9.03 -4.34 -3.01
C ALA A 52 -9.88 -4.87 -1.84
N GLY A 53 -9.22 -5.41 -0.82
CA GLY A 53 -9.85 -6.17 0.26
C GLY A 53 -9.88 -7.66 -0.02
N VAL A 54 -10.09 -8.45 1.04
CA VAL A 54 -10.18 -9.90 0.96
C VAL A 54 -11.60 -10.34 1.35
N PRO A 55 -12.32 -11.04 0.45
CA PRO A 55 -13.69 -11.48 0.73
C PRO A 55 -13.75 -12.45 1.91
N SER A 56 -14.92 -12.54 2.54
CA SER A 56 -15.15 -13.52 3.61
C SER A 56 -14.96 -14.95 3.09
N ARG A 57 -14.37 -15.80 3.93
CA ARG A 57 -14.22 -17.24 3.69
C ARG A 57 -14.60 -18.03 4.95
N PRO A 58 -14.97 -19.32 4.86
CA PRO A 58 -15.42 -20.08 6.02
C PRO A 58 -14.44 -19.98 7.20
N GLY A 59 -14.90 -19.44 8.33
CA GLY A 59 -14.10 -19.23 9.54
C GLY A 59 -13.16 -18.01 9.54
N VAL A 60 -13.13 -17.18 8.49
CA VAL A 60 -12.34 -15.94 8.46
C VAL A 60 -13.21 -14.78 7.98
N PRO A 61 -13.39 -13.73 8.81
CA PRO A 61 -14.18 -12.57 8.44
C PRO A 61 -13.52 -11.80 7.29
N GLU A 62 -14.34 -11.09 6.54
CA GLU A 62 -13.90 -10.19 5.46
C GLU A 62 -12.91 -9.15 5.99
N ARG A 63 -11.90 -8.82 5.15
CA ARG A 63 -11.01 -7.69 5.40
C ARG A 63 -11.34 -6.60 4.38
N PRO A 64 -11.96 -5.48 4.80
CA PRO A 64 -12.34 -4.43 3.88
C PRO A 64 -11.11 -3.77 3.26
N GLY A 65 -11.17 -3.56 1.95
CA GLY A 65 -10.12 -2.88 1.20
C GLY A 65 -9.96 -1.41 1.60
N VAL A 66 -8.85 -0.81 1.15
CA VAL A 66 -8.53 0.59 1.44
C VAL A 66 -9.63 1.54 0.98
N MET A 67 -10.20 1.34 -0.21
CA MET A 67 -11.24 2.25 -0.73
C MET A 67 -12.49 2.27 0.15
N VAL A 68 -12.91 1.11 0.67
CA VAL A 68 -14.04 1.00 1.59
C VAL A 68 -13.74 1.68 2.93
N ARG A 69 -12.49 1.61 3.38
CA ARG A 69 -12.07 2.28 4.61
C ARG A 69 -11.99 3.80 4.44
N LEU A 70 -11.53 4.27 3.27
CA LEU A 70 -11.47 5.70 2.95
C LEU A 70 -12.88 6.30 2.88
N ASP A 71 -13.82 5.61 2.25
CA ASP A 71 -15.23 6.04 2.18
C ASP A 71 -15.83 6.25 3.58
N ARG A 72 -15.63 5.29 4.49
CA ARG A 72 -16.06 5.44 5.90
C ARG A 72 -15.38 6.61 6.61
N ILE A 73 -14.11 6.87 6.32
CA ILE A 73 -13.38 8.00 6.91
C ILE A 73 -13.96 9.32 6.40
N GLU A 74 -14.26 9.40 5.10
CA GLU A 74 -14.88 10.56 4.47
C GLU A 74 -16.26 10.84 5.07
N GLU A 75 -17.09 9.82 5.25
CA GLU A 75 -18.39 9.93 5.92
C GLU A 75 -18.25 10.46 7.36
N HIS A 76 -17.30 9.92 8.13
CA HIS A 76 -17.04 10.42 9.49
C HIS A 76 -16.56 11.87 9.48
N ILE A 77 -15.69 12.24 8.55
CA ILE A 77 -15.20 13.62 8.39
C ILE A 77 -16.34 14.56 8.01
N GLU A 78 -17.24 14.13 7.13
CA GLU A 78 -18.42 14.91 6.74
C GLU A 78 -19.35 15.15 7.94
N GLY A 79 -19.63 14.10 8.72
CA GLY A 79 -20.42 14.22 9.96
C GLY A 79 -19.80 15.19 10.96
N VAL A 80 -18.49 15.09 11.19
CA VAL A 80 -17.77 16.05 12.06
C VAL A 80 -17.84 17.46 11.50
N GLN A 81 -17.64 17.65 10.19
CA GLN A 81 -17.75 18.96 9.58
C GLN A 81 -19.16 19.55 9.68
N HIS A 82 -20.19 18.72 9.59
CA HIS A 82 -21.58 19.14 9.76
C HIS A 82 -21.82 19.74 11.15
N GLU A 83 -21.26 19.11 12.19
CA GLU A 83 -21.38 19.59 13.58
C GLU A 83 -20.56 20.84 13.89
N LEU A 84 -19.50 21.10 13.12
CA LEU A 84 -18.59 22.24 13.34
C LEU A 84 -18.96 23.48 12.52
N ARG A 85 -19.94 23.38 11.61
CA ARG A 85 -20.46 24.51 10.84
C ARG A 85 -21.80 24.98 11.43
N PRO A 86 -22.14 26.27 11.33
CA PRO A 86 -23.46 26.74 11.71
C PRO A 86 -24.54 25.97 10.93
N ASN A 87 -25.52 25.44 11.65
CA ASN A 87 -26.59 24.59 11.11
C ASN A 87 -27.93 24.96 11.75
N SER A 88 -28.30 26.24 11.62
CA SER A 88 -29.60 26.76 12.08
C SER A 88 -29.96 26.43 13.53
N GLY A 89 -28.97 26.28 14.41
CA GLY A 89 -29.18 25.99 15.82
C GLY A 89 -29.03 24.52 16.22
N GLN A 90 -28.90 23.61 15.25
CA GLN A 90 -28.85 22.16 15.48
C GLN A 90 -27.44 21.59 15.62
N SER A 91 -26.41 22.34 15.22
CA SER A 91 -25.02 21.87 15.35
C SER A 91 -24.48 22.03 16.76
N LEU A 92 -23.45 21.24 17.09
CA LEU A 92 -22.64 21.45 18.30
C LEU A 92 -22.08 22.87 18.37
N ARG A 93 -21.64 23.45 17.25
CA ARG A 93 -21.16 24.84 17.22
C ARG A 93 -22.24 25.84 17.62
N ASP A 94 -23.44 25.73 17.07
CA ASP A 94 -24.53 26.64 17.41
C ASP A 94 -24.92 26.50 18.90
N ALA A 95 -24.79 25.30 19.46
CA ALA A 95 -25.00 25.07 20.89
C ALA A 95 -23.94 25.80 21.74
N VAL A 96 -22.68 25.74 21.34
CA VAL A 96 -21.59 26.49 22.00
C VAL A 96 -21.84 28.00 21.89
N ASP A 97 -22.12 28.52 20.70
CA ASP A 97 -22.39 29.95 20.50
C ASP A 97 -23.60 30.42 21.33
N ARG A 98 -24.61 29.56 21.52
CA ARG A 98 -25.77 29.87 22.36
C ARG A 98 -25.39 29.96 23.83
N VAL A 99 -24.61 29.02 24.34
CA VAL A 99 -24.10 29.05 25.72
C VAL A 99 -23.24 30.28 25.96
N GLU A 100 -22.35 30.62 25.03
CA GLU A 100 -21.52 31.82 25.11
C GLU A 100 -22.37 33.10 25.20
N ARG A 101 -23.41 33.24 24.36
CA ARG A 101 -24.34 34.38 24.42
C ARG A 101 -25.11 34.45 25.74
N THR A 102 -25.57 33.31 26.25
CA THR A 102 -26.27 33.26 27.54
C THR A 102 -25.35 33.69 28.69
N LEU A 103 -24.10 33.22 28.69
CA LEU A 103 -23.11 33.59 29.70
C LEU A 103 -22.72 35.08 29.63
N ALA A 104 -22.57 35.62 28.42
CA ALA A 104 -22.29 37.04 28.23
C ALA A 104 -23.42 37.93 28.76
N ALA A 105 -24.68 37.55 28.50
CA ALA A 105 -25.85 38.29 29.00
C ALA A 105 -25.95 38.26 30.53
N ASP A 106 -25.65 37.12 31.16
CA ASP A 106 -25.65 36.96 32.62
C ASP A 106 -24.56 37.82 33.29
N THR A 107 -23.38 37.88 32.66
CA THR A 107 -22.25 38.71 33.12
C THR A 107 -22.55 40.22 33.05
N ASP A 108 -23.24 40.67 31.99
CA ASP A 108 -23.65 42.07 31.85
C ASP A 108 -24.70 42.49 32.89
N THR A 109 -25.56 41.56 33.34
CA THR A 109 -26.55 41.85 34.39
C THR A 109 -25.96 41.97 35.80
N ASP A 110 -24.78 41.41 36.05
CA ASP A 110 -24.07 41.45 37.34
C ASP A 110 -23.03 42.59 37.45
N THR A 111 -22.89 43.43 36.41
CA THR A 111 -22.02 44.62 36.46
C THR A 111 -22.80 45.83 37.02
N PRO A 112 -22.43 46.39 38.19
CA PRO A 112 -23.17 47.47 38.88
C PRO A 112 -23.04 48.86 38.24
#